data_AF-A0A1A8THB8-F1
#
_entry.id   AF-A0A1A8THB8-F1
#
_cell.length_a   1.000
_cell.length_b   1.000
_cell.length_c   1.000
_cell.angle_alpha   90.00
_cell.angle_beta   90.00
_cell.angle_gamma   90.00
#
_symmetry.space_group_name_H-M   'P 1'
#
loop_
_entity.id
_entity.type
_entity.pdbx_description
1 polymer ?
#
loop_
_entity_poly.entity_id
_entity_poly.type
_entity_poly.pdbx_seq_one_letter_code
_entity_poly.pdbx_strand_id
1 'polypeptide(L)' 'MSERPTPPEDWECCESECSPCVWDTYYEELRAWNAEQKKIKESQSSSSSHNDEGK' A
#
# COMPACT_ATOMS: atom_id res chain seq x y z
N MET A 1 -4.73 9.29 2.54
CA MET A 1 -3.54 8.47 2.29
C MET A 1 -3.48 7.48 3.41
N SER A 2 -3.79 6.22 3.12
CA SER A 2 -3.63 5.14 4.09
C SER A 2 -2.15 4.98 4.46
N GLU A 3 -1.89 4.69 5.73
CA GLU A 3 -0.54 4.38 6.22
C GLU A 3 -0.11 3.00 5.71
N ARG A 4 1.19 2.81 5.50
CA ARG A 4 1.73 1.51 5.08
C ARG A 4 1.64 0.55 6.27
N PRO A 5 1.08 -0.66 6.11
CA PRO A 5 1.03 -1.63 7.19
C PRO A 5 2.45 -2.04 7.61
N THR A 6 2.62 -2.25 8.91
CA THR A 6 3.87 -2.73 9.51
C THR A 6 3.88 -4.26 9.48
N PRO A 7 4.98 -4.90 9.06
CA PRO A 7 5.08 -6.35 9.13
C PRO A 7 4.97 -6.81 10.59
N PRO A 8 4.31 -7.95 10.86
CA PRO A 8 4.33 -8.54 12.19
C PRO A 8 5.75 -8.99 12.54
N GLU A 9 6.05 -9.00 13.82
CA GLU A 9 7.31 -9.54 14.33
C GLU A 9 7.29 -11.08 14.33
N ASP A 10 8.47 -11.69 14.33
CA ASP A 10 8.60 -13.17 14.27
C ASP A 10 7.86 -13.87 15.43
N TRP A 11 7.81 -13.25 16.61
CA TRP A 11 7.11 -13.79 17.78
C TRP A 11 5.59 -13.65 17.73
N GLU A 12 5.05 -12.83 16.83
CA GLU A 12 3.60 -12.73 16.56
C GLU A 12 3.12 -13.84 15.63
N CYS A 13 4.05 -14.43 14.87
CA CYS A 13 3.78 -15.58 14.02
C CYS A 13 3.79 -16.86 14.85
N CYS A 14 2.63 -17.44 15.12
CA CYS A 14 2.53 -18.75 15.80
C CYS A 14 2.85 -19.95 14.91
N GLU A 15 3.51 -19.72 13.76
CA GLU A 15 4.08 -20.65 12.76
C GLU A 15 3.21 -21.80 12.20
N SER A 16 2.08 -22.17 12.79
CA SER A 16 1.11 -23.16 12.29
C SER A 16 -0.17 -23.28 13.16
N GLU A 17 -0.21 -22.70 14.37
CA GLU A 17 -1.31 -22.99 15.32
C GLU A 17 -2.44 -21.95 15.33
N CYS A 18 -2.22 -20.76 14.79
CA CYS A 18 -3.21 -19.67 14.79
C CYS A 18 -3.83 -19.45 13.40
N SER A 19 -5.17 -19.43 13.34
CA SER A 19 -5.94 -18.99 12.19
C SER A 19 -6.88 -17.85 12.63
N PRO A 20 -6.85 -16.68 11.98
CA PRO A 20 -6.06 -16.33 10.79
C PRO A 20 -4.57 -16.13 11.06
N CYS A 21 -3.71 -16.38 10.06
CA CYS A 21 -2.28 -16.10 10.15
C CYS A 21 -2.05 -14.58 10.16
N VAL A 22 -1.19 -14.08 11.05
CA VAL A 22 -0.85 -12.65 11.12
C VAL A 22 -0.30 -12.11 9.79
N TRP A 23 0.40 -12.97 9.05
CA TRP A 23 0.91 -12.65 7.71
C TRP A 23 -0.19 -12.50 6.66
N ASP A 24 -1.30 -13.25 6.78
CA ASP A 24 -2.41 -13.15 5.84
C ASP A 24 -3.05 -11.75 5.92
N THR A 25 -3.34 -11.29 7.14
CA THR A 25 -3.86 -9.94 7.40
C THR A 25 -2.91 -8.88 6.87
N TYR A 26 -1.61 -8.99 7.18
CA TYR A 26 -0.60 -8.04 6.71
C TYR A 26 -0.55 -7.96 5.18
N TYR A 27 -0.58 -9.09 4.47
CA TYR A 27 -0.54 -9.08 3.00
C TYR A 27 -1.85 -8.58 2.37
N GLU A 28 -2.99 -8.76 3.01
CA GLU A 28 -4.25 -8.15 2.59
C GLU A 28 -4.19 -6.62 2.66
N GLU A 29 -3.77 -6.09 3.80
CA GLU A 29 -3.62 -4.64 4.00
C GLU A 29 -2.55 -4.06 3.07
N LEU A 30 -1.42 -4.76 2.90
CA LEU A 30 -0.34 -4.30 2.03
C LEU A 30 -0.78 -4.22 0.56
N ARG A 31 -1.61 -5.17 0.10
CA ARG A 31 -2.20 -5.13 -1.25
C ARG A 31 -3.13 -3.93 -1.41
N ALA A 32 -3.97 -3.66 -0.43
CA ALA A 32 -4.87 -2.50 -0.47
C ALA A 32 -4.09 -1.18 -0.51
N TRP A 33 -3.06 -1.05 0.34
CA TRP A 33 -2.19 0.12 0.38
C TRP A 33 -1.47 0.33 -0.96
N ASN A 34 -0.85 -0.71 -1.52
CA ASN A 34 -0.17 -0.64 -2.83
C ASN A 34 -1.12 -0.19 -3.95
N ALA A 35 -2.37 -0.66 -3.95
CA ALA A 35 -3.37 -0.25 -4.93
C ALA A 35 -3.74 1.24 -4.80
N GLU A 36 -3.82 1.76 -3.57
CA GLU A 36 -4.05 3.19 -3.32
C GLU A 36 -2.86 4.03 -3.77
N GLN A 37 -1.63 3.64 -3.41
CA GLN A 37 -0.42 4.35 -3.83
C GLN A 37 -0.29 4.41 -5.35
N LYS A 38 -0.64 3.32 -6.05
CA LYS A 38 -0.64 3.29 -7.51
C LYS A 38 -1.62 4.31 -8.09
N LYS A 39 -2.85 4.39 -7.57
CA LYS A 39 -3.85 5.38 -7.99
C LYS A 39 -3.38 6.82 -7.76
N ILE A 40 -2.73 7.08 -6.63
CA ILE A 40 -2.16 8.41 -6.31
C ILE A 40 -1.05 8.75 -7.30
N LYS A 41 -0.13 7.82 -7.57
CA LYS A 41 0.96 8.04 -8.52
C LYS A 41 0.44 8.28 -9.94
N GLU A 42 -0.57 7.52 -10.36
CA GLU A 42 -1.23 7.71 -11.65
C GLU A 42 -1.92 9.08 -11.73
N SER A 43 -2.66 9.48 -10.70
CA SER A 43 -3.34 10.79 -10.67
C SER A 43 -2.37 11.99 -10.61
N GLN A 44 -1.22 11.83 -9.95
CA GLN A 44 -0.14 12.81 -9.95
C GLN A 44 0.56 12.92 -11.31
N SER A 45 0.73 11.80 -12.01
CA SER A 45 1.34 11.81 -13.35
C SER A 45 0.45 12.44 -14.43
N SER A 46 -0.86 12.44 -14.24
CA SER A 46 -1.83 13.03 -15.19
C SER A 46 -2.11 14.52 -14.95
N SER A 47 -1.56 15.15 -13.91
CA SER A 47 -1.86 16.54 -13.53
C SER A 47 -0.75 17.55 -13.83
N SER A 48 0.35 17.15 -14.49
CA SER A 48 1.46 18.06 -14.85
C SER A 48 1.41 18.66 -16.27
N SER A 49 0.36 18.45 -17.05
CA SER A 49 0.15 19.21 -18.29
C SER A 49 -0.95 20.22 -18.11
N HIS A 50 -0.62 21.44 -17.67
CA HIS A 50 -1.34 22.67 -18.05
C HIS A 50 -0.35 23.85 -18.15
N ASN A 51 0.05 24.07 -19.40
CA ASN A 51 0.42 25.33 -20.08
C ASN A 51 1.77 26.01 -19.77
N ASP A 52 2.77 25.61 -20.57
CA ASP A 52 3.80 26.50 -21.11
C ASP A 52 3.13 27.50 -22.08
N GLU A 53 3.02 28.77 -21.68
CA GLU A 53 2.62 29.86 -22.57
C GLU A 53 3.83 30.76 -22.80
N GLY A 54 4.60 30.41 -23.82
CA GLY A 54 5.62 31.26 -24.41
C GLY A 54 5.18 31.71 -25.81
N LYS A 55 4.73 32.96 -25.93
CA LYS A 55 5.23 33.99 -26.87
C LYS A 55 4.24 35.14 -27.06
#